data_AF-A0A8S3UZX9-F1
#
_entry.id   AF-A0A8S3UZX9-F1
#
_cell.length_a   1.000
_cell.length_b   1.000
_cell.length_c   1.000
_cell.angle_alpha   90.00
_cell.angle_beta   90.00
_cell.angle_gamma   90.00
#
_symmetry.space_group_name_H-M   'P 1'
#
loop_
_entity.id
_entity.type
_entity.pdbx_description
1 polymer ?
#
loop_
_entity_poly.entity_id
_entity_poly.type
_entity_poly.pdbx_seq_one_letter_code
_entity_poly.pdbx_strand_id
1 'polypeptide(L)'
;MSESDDSSTSRSRTFTEKGQQQFEDEYSKRNKHICKAYDQIANHLNRIPQCSTIEDLESVQKELATCGEKHSKLCLDLVDFCQRRGTLASKELAQTHRMTHQGCKILIDSATRQIKNRINDIAFEERSTVSSSSSKSSLRSSTSSRQSQQEIVRIV
;
A
#
# COMPACT_ATOMS: atom_id res chain seq x y z
N MET A 1 30.48 34.53 44.78
CA MET A 1 31.28 35.13 43.69
C MET A 1 32.08 33.99 43.09
N SER A 2 31.53 33.37 42.04
CA SER A 2 31.92 33.57 40.63
C SER A 2 33.20 32.74 40.34
N GLU A 3 33.33 31.86 39.35
CA GLU A 3 32.75 31.85 38.00
C GLU A 3 32.59 30.42 37.48
N SER A 4 31.47 30.20 36.78
CA SER A 4 31.28 29.12 35.81
C SER A 4 31.95 29.53 34.52
N ASP A 5 32.68 28.63 33.84
CA ASP A 5 32.81 28.72 32.38
C ASP A 5 32.94 27.34 31.74
N ASP A 6 31.77 26.92 31.26
CA ASP A 6 31.49 25.76 30.44
C ASP A 6 31.91 26.08 29.00
N SER A 7 33.17 25.77 28.63
CA SER A 7 33.63 25.89 27.25
C SER A 7 33.38 24.59 26.47
N SER A 8 32.12 24.19 26.37
CA SER A 8 31.66 23.23 25.37
C SER A 8 31.60 23.92 24.00
N THR A 9 32.79 24.12 23.42
CA THR A 9 32.95 24.67 22.07
C THR A 9 32.39 23.68 21.04
N SER A 10 31.06 23.72 20.86
CA SER A 10 30.32 23.02 19.82
C SER A 10 30.75 23.60 18.48
N ARG A 11 31.78 22.98 17.90
CA ARG A 11 32.40 23.34 16.62
C ARG A 11 31.40 23.03 15.49
N SER A 12 30.37 23.86 15.35
CA SER A 12 29.45 23.85 14.22
C SER A 12 30.26 24.13 12.95
N ARG A 13 30.51 23.07 12.18
CA ARG A 13 31.12 23.18 10.85
C ARG A 13 30.11 23.85 9.93
N THR A 14 30.24 25.16 9.74
CA THR A 14 29.51 25.88 8.70
C THR A 14 30.00 25.37 7.35
N PHE A 15 29.09 24.77 6.57
CA PHE A 15 29.42 24.22 5.25
C PHE A 15 29.71 25.32 4.23
N THR A 16 30.56 25.00 3.26
CA THR A 16 30.72 25.81 2.04
C THR A 16 29.50 25.63 1.15
N GLU A 17 29.09 26.68 0.44
CA GLU A 17 27.97 26.68 -0.51
C GLU A 17 28.01 25.49 -1.49
N LYS A 18 29.21 25.15 -1.97
CA LYS A 18 29.46 23.96 -2.83
C LYS A 18 29.06 22.64 -2.17
N GLY A 19 29.30 22.48 -0.87
CA GLY A 19 28.93 21.28 -0.11
C GLY A 19 27.44 21.20 0.19
N GLN A 20 26.71 22.32 0.14
CA GLN A 20 25.25 22.35 0.24
C GLN A 20 24.60 21.96 -1.08
N GLN A 21 25.06 22.54 -2.20
CA GLN A 21 24.55 22.20 -3.53
C GLN A 21 24.69 20.69 -3.85
N GLN A 22 25.85 20.11 -3.54
CA GLN A 22 26.08 18.66 -3.76
C GLN A 22 25.09 17.78 -2.98
N PHE A 23 24.74 18.17 -1.76
CA PHE A 23 23.77 17.44 -0.95
C PHE A 23 22.37 17.53 -1.58
N GLU A 24 21.96 18.71 -2.01
CA GLU A 24 20.65 18.95 -2.62
C GLU A 24 20.50 18.19 -3.95
N ASP A 25 21.54 18.16 -4.77
CA ASP A 25 21.55 17.42 -6.03
C ASP A 25 21.41 15.91 -5.81
N GLU A 26 22.20 15.34 -4.88
CA GLU A 26 22.10 13.91 -4.53
C GLU A 26 20.77 13.56 -3.88
N TYR A 27 20.29 14.41 -2.96
CA TYR A 27 18.99 14.26 -2.34
C TYR A 27 17.88 14.23 -3.39
N SER A 28 17.87 15.20 -4.30
CA SER A 28 16.87 15.33 -5.37
C SER A 28 16.85 14.10 -6.27
N LYS A 29 18.03 13.61 -6.67
CA LYS A 29 18.16 12.39 -7.49
C LYS A 29 17.59 11.18 -6.78
N ARG A 30 17.95 10.95 -5.51
CA ARG A 30 17.45 9.81 -4.71
C ARG A 30 15.93 9.91 -4.49
N ASN A 31 15.44 11.10 -4.17
CA ASN A 31 14.02 11.35 -3.97
C ASN A 31 13.19 11.05 -5.24
N LYS A 32 13.71 11.42 -6.42
CA LYS A 32 13.06 11.09 -7.70
C LYS A 32 12.88 9.57 -7.91
N HIS A 33 13.81 8.75 -7.42
CA HIS A 33 13.67 7.30 -7.48
C HIS A 33 12.60 6.77 -6.53
N ILE A 34 12.47 7.36 -5.34
CA ILE A 34 11.39 7.04 -4.39
C ILE A 34 10.04 7.38 -4.99
N CYS A 35 9.86 8.60 -5.51
CA CYS A 35 8.59 9.01 -6.14
C CYS A 35 8.19 8.05 -7.27
N LYS A 36 9.13 7.68 -8.14
CA LYS A 36 8.86 6.70 -9.21
C LYS A 36 8.43 5.33 -8.68
N ALA A 37 9.04 4.85 -7.60
CA ALA A 37 8.64 3.58 -6.98
C ALA A 37 7.26 3.69 -6.32
N TYR A 38 6.96 4.84 -5.73
CA TYR A 38 5.63 5.13 -5.17
C TYR A 38 4.55 5.18 -6.26
N ASP A 39 4.81 5.83 -7.39
CA ASP A 39 3.90 5.86 -8.54
C ASP A 39 3.59 4.46 -9.07
N GLN A 40 4.59 3.57 -9.09
CA GLN A 40 4.39 2.17 -9.46
C GLN A 40 3.44 1.47 -8.49
N ILE A 41 3.63 1.66 -7.18
CA ILE A 41 2.74 1.11 -6.15
C ILE A 41 1.32 1.63 -6.36
N ALA A 42 1.13 2.95 -6.53
CA ALA A 42 -0.16 3.55 -6.79
C ALA A 42 -0.85 2.96 -8.04
N ASN A 43 -0.10 2.75 -9.12
CA ASN A 43 -0.61 2.12 -10.33
C ASN A 43 -1.08 0.67 -10.09
N HIS A 44 -0.34 -0.13 -9.33
CA HIS A 44 -0.76 -1.49 -8.98
C HIS A 44 -1.98 -1.50 -8.05
N LEU A 45 -2.07 -0.56 -7.10
CA LEU A 45 -3.25 -0.41 -6.24
C LEU A 45 -4.51 -0.11 -7.06
N ASN A 46 -4.40 0.76 -8.05
CA ASN A 46 -5.52 1.11 -8.95
C ASN A 46 -5.98 -0.04 -9.86
N ARG A 47 -5.14 -1.07 -10.05
CA ARG A 47 -5.48 -2.26 -10.84
C ARG A 47 -6.30 -3.29 -10.08
N ILE A 48 -6.20 -3.34 -8.74
CA ILE A 48 -6.93 -4.29 -7.89
C ILE A 48 -8.45 -4.35 -8.22
N PRO A 49 -9.18 -3.21 -8.29
CA PRO A 49 -10.61 -3.26 -8.55
C PRO A 49 -10.97 -3.79 -9.94
N GLN A 50 -10.04 -3.74 -10.90
CA GLN A 50 -10.21 -4.18 -12.30
C GLN A 50 -9.92 -5.67 -12.50
N CYS A 51 -9.35 -6.35 -11.50
CA CYS A 51 -9.03 -7.77 -11.59
C CYS A 51 -10.31 -8.61 -11.51
N SER A 52 -10.52 -9.49 -12.49
CA SER A 52 -11.69 -10.38 -12.56
C SER A 52 -11.35 -11.84 -12.25
N THR A 53 -10.07 -12.21 -12.26
CA THR A 53 -9.62 -13.59 -12.02
C THR A 53 -8.72 -13.66 -10.80
N ILE A 54 -8.59 -14.87 -10.23
CA ILE A 54 -7.63 -15.14 -9.15
C ILE A 54 -6.20 -14.91 -9.64
N GLU A 55 -5.86 -15.32 -10.86
CA GLU A 55 -4.53 -15.14 -11.45
C GLU A 55 -4.13 -13.66 -11.56
N ASP A 56 -5.05 -12.80 -11.99
CA ASP A 56 -4.81 -11.35 -12.06
C ASP A 56 -4.49 -10.78 -10.67
N LEU A 57 -5.25 -11.18 -9.67
CA LEU A 57 -5.11 -10.75 -8.29
C LEU A 57 -3.78 -11.22 -7.69
N GLU A 58 -3.38 -12.47 -7.93
CA GLU A 58 -2.08 -13.02 -7.52
C GLU A 58 -0.91 -12.29 -8.20
N SER A 59 -1.04 -11.98 -9.49
CA SER A 59 -0.03 -11.19 -10.23
C SER A 59 0.15 -9.81 -9.62
N VAL A 60 -0.96 -9.08 -9.37
CA VAL A 60 -0.92 -7.75 -8.75
C VAL A 60 -0.34 -7.83 -7.33
N GLN A 61 -0.65 -8.87 -6.56
CA GLN A 61 -0.07 -9.07 -5.22
C GLN A 61 1.45 -9.23 -5.27
N LYS A 62 1.96 -10.02 -6.21
CA LYS A 62 3.41 -10.25 -6.40
C LYS A 62 4.12 -8.98 -6.86
N GLU A 63 3.52 -8.24 -7.78
CA GLU A 63 4.05 -6.95 -8.26
C GLU A 63 4.08 -5.89 -7.14
N LEU A 64 3.02 -5.81 -6.32
CA LEU A 64 2.96 -4.92 -5.15
C LEU A 64 4.04 -5.26 -4.13
N ALA A 65 4.26 -6.54 -3.82
CA ALA A 65 5.31 -6.96 -2.91
C ALA A 65 6.70 -6.53 -3.41
N THR A 66 6.98 -6.79 -4.69
CA THR A 66 8.26 -6.42 -5.33
C THR A 66 8.48 -4.90 -5.33
N CYS A 67 7.46 -4.13 -5.70
CA CYS A 67 7.54 -2.67 -5.71
C CYS A 67 7.66 -2.10 -4.28
N GLY A 68 6.96 -2.69 -3.32
CA GLY A 68 7.02 -2.33 -1.91
C GLY A 68 8.42 -2.52 -1.31
N GLU A 69 9.06 -3.65 -1.58
CA GLU A 69 10.43 -3.91 -1.14
C GLU A 69 11.41 -2.90 -1.75
N LYS A 70 11.29 -2.63 -3.05
CA LYS A 70 12.12 -1.64 -3.75
C LYS A 70 11.94 -0.24 -3.16
N HIS A 71 10.70 0.21 -2.97
CA HIS A 71 10.39 1.50 -2.34
C HIS A 71 10.96 1.57 -0.92
N SER A 72 10.78 0.50 -0.12
CA SER A 72 11.31 0.38 1.23
C SER A 72 12.82 0.59 1.27
N LYS A 73 13.56 -0.11 0.40
CA LYS A 73 15.01 0.03 0.29
C LYS A 73 15.41 1.47 -0.05
N LEU A 74 14.78 2.08 -1.05
CA LEU A 74 15.08 3.44 -1.47
C LEU A 74 14.82 4.47 -0.36
N CYS A 75 13.73 4.32 0.39
CA CYS A 75 13.44 5.18 1.53
C CYS A 75 14.50 5.05 2.62
N LEU A 76 14.86 3.82 3.01
CA LEU A 76 15.86 3.59 4.06
C LEU A 76 17.24 4.11 3.64
N ASP A 77 17.64 3.89 2.38
CA ASP A 77 18.89 4.43 1.83
C ASP A 77 18.91 5.98 1.86
N LEU A 78 17.78 6.63 1.62
CA LEU A 78 17.67 8.10 1.70
C LEU A 78 17.66 8.61 3.14
N VAL A 79 17.01 7.89 4.05
CA VAL A 79 17.04 8.18 5.49
C VAL A 79 18.47 8.17 6.00
N ASP A 80 19.23 7.11 5.68
CA ASP A 80 20.63 6.99 6.07
C ASP A 80 21.49 8.12 5.48
N PHE A 81 21.29 8.45 4.21
CA PHE A 81 21.96 9.58 3.55
C PHE A 81 21.70 10.91 4.28
N CYS A 82 20.43 11.21 4.58
CA CYS A 82 20.03 12.42 5.30
C CYS A 82 20.57 12.47 6.73
N GLN A 83 20.64 11.34 7.43
CA GLN A 83 21.17 11.27 8.79
C GLN A 83 22.67 11.51 8.86
N ARG A 84 23.44 10.97 7.90
CA ARG A 84 24.90 11.19 7.82
C ARG A 84 25.27 12.65 7.64
N ARG A 85 24.39 13.47 7.07
CA ARG A 85 24.61 14.92 6.93
C ARG A 85 24.57 15.65 8.29
N GLY A 86 23.86 15.12 9.27
CA GLY A 86 23.91 15.59 10.67
C GLY A 86 23.27 16.95 10.97
N THR A 87 22.80 17.69 9.96
CA THR A 87 22.12 18.98 10.13
C THR A 87 20.68 18.81 10.64
N LEU A 88 20.10 19.85 11.23
CA LEU A 88 18.70 19.82 11.66
C LEU A 88 17.75 19.55 10.46
N ALA A 89 17.90 20.32 9.39
CA ALA A 89 17.11 20.16 8.17
C ALA A 89 17.21 18.74 7.59
N SER A 90 18.42 18.16 7.55
CA SER A 90 18.58 16.79 7.05
C SER A 90 17.96 15.73 7.99
N LYS A 91 17.97 15.94 9.31
CA LYS A 91 17.27 15.07 10.27
C LYS A 91 15.76 15.14 10.10
N GLU A 92 15.21 16.33 9.85
CA GLU A 92 13.79 16.51 9.54
C GLU A 92 13.41 15.77 8.25
N LEU A 93 14.21 15.91 7.17
CA LEU A 93 14.01 15.16 5.94
C LEU A 93 14.06 13.64 6.16
N ALA A 94 15.01 13.16 6.97
CA ALA A 94 15.08 11.75 7.33
C ALA A 94 13.80 11.28 8.06
N GLN A 95 13.26 12.10 8.97
CA GLN A 95 12.03 11.78 9.67
C GLN A 95 10.83 11.75 8.72
N THR A 96 10.71 12.70 7.79
CA THR A 96 9.66 12.69 6.76
C THR A 96 9.69 11.40 5.96
N HIS A 97 10.87 10.98 5.49
CA HIS A 97 11.01 9.75 4.69
C HIS A 97 10.72 8.47 5.47
N ARG A 98 11.01 8.43 6.78
CA ARG A 98 10.56 7.32 7.66
C ARG A 98 9.03 7.24 7.73
N MET A 99 8.36 8.37 7.88
CA MET A 99 6.89 8.42 7.92
C MET A 99 6.29 8.00 6.58
N THR A 100 6.84 8.47 5.46
CA THR A 100 6.42 8.07 4.11
C THR A 100 6.60 6.58 3.89
N HIS A 101 7.73 6.01 4.32
CA HIS A 101 8.00 4.57 4.26
C HIS A 101 6.96 3.77 5.03
N GLN A 102 6.70 4.15 6.29
CA GLN A 102 5.72 3.48 7.13
C GLN A 102 4.30 3.58 6.55
N GLY A 103 3.92 4.77 6.05
CA GLY A 103 2.64 4.97 5.38
C GLY A 103 2.48 4.07 4.15
N CYS A 104 3.52 3.96 3.33
CA CYS A 104 3.51 3.08 2.17
C CYS A 104 3.36 1.60 2.56
N LYS A 105 4.02 1.17 3.65
CA LYS A 105 3.87 -0.20 4.16
C LYS A 105 2.43 -0.50 4.56
N ILE A 106 1.79 0.42 5.29
CA ILE A 106 0.39 0.29 5.70
C ILE A 106 -0.54 0.15 4.48
N LEU A 107 -0.30 0.95 3.43
CA LEU A 107 -1.08 0.88 2.19
C LEU A 107 -0.94 -0.50 1.51
N ILE A 108 0.28 -1.01 1.40
CA ILE A 108 0.54 -2.32 0.78
C ILE A 108 -0.06 -3.47 1.59
N ASP A 109 0.06 -3.43 2.92
CA ASP A 109 -0.51 -4.45 3.81
C ASP A 109 -2.04 -4.46 3.71
N SER A 110 -2.66 -3.27 3.66
CA SER A 110 -4.10 -3.11 3.44
C SER A 110 -4.54 -3.68 2.10
N ALA A 111 -3.83 -3.35 1.02
CA ALA A 111 -4.12 -3.83 -0.32
C ALA A 111 -3.94 -5.35 -0.44
N THR A 112 -2.92 -5.90 0.20
CA THR A 112 -2.68 -7.35 0.26
C THR A 112 -3.84 -8.07 0.94
N ARG A 113 -4.41 -7.49 2.00
CA ARG A 113 -5.63 -8.02 2.63
C ARG A 113 -6.85 -7.89 1.70
N GLN A 114 -6.95 -6.74 1.02
CA GLN A 114 -7.79 -6.45 -0.14
C GLN A 114 -7.94 -7.66 -1.07
N ILE A 115 -6.79 -8.00 -1.64
CA ILE A 115 -6.61 -9.05 -2.63
C ILE A 115 -6.98 -10.42 -2.07
N LYS A 116 -6.49 -10.78 -0.88
CA LYS A 116 -6.77 -12.09 -0.26
C LYS A 116 -8.26 -12.33 -0.05
N ASN A 117 -8.98 -11.31 0.42
CA ASN A 117 -10.43 -11.42 0.60
C ASN A 117 -11.12 -11.66 -0.74
N ARG A 118 -10.77 -10.87 -1.76
CA ARG A 118 -11.37 -11.00 -3.10
C ARG A 118 -11.09 -12.34 -3.77
N ILE A 119 -9.89 -12.90 -3.58
CA ILE A 119 -9.56 -14.26 -4.04
C ILE A 119 -10.50 -15.29 -3.38
N ASN A 120 -10.72 -15.19 -2.06
CA ASN A 120 -11.62 -16.10 -1.36
C ASN A 120 -13.07 -15.98 -1.86
N ASP A 121 -13.54 -14.75 -2.12
CA ASP A 121 -14.90 -14.50 -2.62
C ASP A 121 -15.11 -15.14 -4.01
N ILE A 122 -14.18 -14.92 -4.94
CA ILE A 122 -14.23 -15.53 -6.30
C ILE A 122 -14.21 -17.06 -6.20
N ALA A 123 -13.31 -17.63 -5.39
CA ALA A 123 -13.22 -19.07 -5.21
C ALA A 123 -14.49 -19.68 -4.57
N PHE A 124 -15.19 -18.92 -3.72
CA PHE A 124 -16.45 -19.35 -3.11
C PHE A 124 -17.62 -19.31 -4.09
N GLU A 125 -17.71 -18.28 -4.94
CA GLU A 125 -18.70 -18.18 -6.00
C GLU A 125 -18.59 -19.37 -6.97
N GLU A 126 -17.37 -19.71 -7.41
CA GLU A 126 -17.14 -20.87 -8.27
C GLU A 126 -17.63 -22.17 -7.64
N ARG A 127 -17.32 -22.42 -6.35
CA ARG A 127 -17.80 -23.63 -5.65
C ARG A 127 -19.33 -23.66 -5.46
N SER A 128 -19.93 -22.50 -5.27
CA SER A 128 -21.39 -22.34 -5.11
C SER A 128 -22.15 -22.57 -6.41
N THR A 129 -21.56 -22.22 -7.56
CA THR A 129 -22.15 -22.54 -8.88
C THR A 129 -22.11 -24.03 -9.20
N VAL A 130 -21.06 -24.76 -8.78
CA VAL A 130 -20.92 -26.20 -9.00
C VAL A 130 -21.86 -27.03 -8.11
N SER A 131 -22.24 -26.51 -6.93
CA SER A 131 -23.15 -27.20 -6.01
C SER A 131 -24.65 -26.94 -6.29
N SER A 132 -24.97 -25.94 -7.12
CA SER A 132 -26.35 -25.57 -7.46
C SER A 132 -26.91 -26.32 -8.68
N SER A 133 -26.11 -27.15 -9.35
CA SER A 133 -26.55 -27.98 -10.49
C SER A 133 -27.06 -29.39 -10.11
N SER A 134 -27.09 -29.74 -8.82
CA SER A 134 -27.50 -31.07 -8.34
C SER A 134 -28.85 -31.03 -7.61
N SER A 135 -29.91 -30.55 -8.26
CA SER A 135 -31.32 -30.84 -7.90
C SER A 135 -32.26 -30.43 -9.03
N LYS A 136 -32.16 -31.10 -10.18
CA LYS A 136 -33.14 -30.97 -11.27
C LYS A 136 -33.49 -32.34 -11.87
N SER A 137 -34.02 -33.23 -11.03
CA SER A 137 -34.75 -34.42 -11.50
C SER A 137 -35.52 -35.10 -10.36
N SER A 138 -36.77 -34.70 -10.17
CA SER A 138 -37.85 -35.64 -9.89
C SER A 138 -39.14 -35.07 -10.48
N LEU A 139 -39.43 -35.47 -11.71
CA LEU A 139 -40.73 -35.36 -12.34
C LEU A 139 -41.70 -36.27 -11.56
N ARG A 140 -42.68 -35.68 -10.89
CA ARG A 140 -43.99 -36.32 -10.76
C ARG A 140 -45.09 -35.29 -11.00
N SER A 141 -45.66 -35.39 -12.19
CA SER A 141 -46.94 -34.81 -12.57
C SER A 141 -48.01 -35.21 -11.55
N SER A 142 -48.67 -34.20 -10.97
CA SER A 142 -50.02 -34.31 -10.41
C SER A 142 -50.72 -32.96 -10.58
N THR A 143 -51.57 -32.87 -11.60
CA THR A 143 -52.60 -31.86 -11.78
C THR A 143 -53.63 -31.92 -10.66
N SER A 144 -53.78 -30.84 -9.87
CA SER A 144 -55.01 -30.46 -9.11
C SER A 144 -54.73 -29.13 -8.40
N SER A 145 -55.22 -27.98 -8.89
CA SER A 145 -56.55 -27.39 -8.64
C SER A 145 -56.54 -26.33 -7.53
N ARG A 146 -56.84 -25.09 -7.94
CA ARG A 146 -57.47 -23.95 -7.25
C ARG A 146 -56.70 -23.10 -6.22
N GLN A 147 -56.65 -21.79 -6.56
CA GLN A 147 -56.94 -20.58 -5.76
C GLN A 147 -56.07 -20.36 -4.49
N SER A 148 -55.53 -19.18 -4.17
CA SER A 148 -56.02 -17.80 -4.30
C SER A 148 -54.97 -16.80 -3.79
N GLN A 149 -55.00 -15.58 -4.36
CA GLN A 149 -54.73 -14.25 -3.76
C GLN A 149 -53.29 -13.91 -3.31
N GLN A 150 -52.67 -12.87 -3.90
CA GLN A 150 -52.49 -11.50 -3.37
C GLN A 150 -51.82 -11.49 -1.98
N GLU A 151 -50.67 -10.84 -1.77
CA GLU A 151 -50.63 -9.40 -1.46
C GLU A 151 -49.18 -8.83 -1.50
N ILE A 152 -49.10 -7.54 -1.82
CA ILE A 152 -47.92 -6.66 -1.82
C ILE A 152 -47.67 -6.15 -0.39
N VAL A 153 -46.43 -6.10 0.11
CA VAL A 153 -46.01 -5.03 1.04
C VAL A 153 -44.53 -4.68 0.88
N ARG A 154 -44.26 -3.42 0.51
CA ARG A 154 -42.98 -2.70 0.72
C ARG A 154 -42.85 -2.33 2.19
N ILE A 155 -41.67 -2.45 2.80
CA ILE A 155 -41.35 -1.69 4.03
C ILE A 155 -39.99 -1.01 3.88
N VAL A 156 -40.07 0.29 4.15
CA VAL A 156 -39.10 1.38 4.42
C VAL A 156 -37.66 0.97 4.71
#